data_AF-A0A7V9TH65-F1
#
_entry.id   AF-A0A7V9TH65-F1
#
_cell.length_a   1.000
_cell.length_b   1.000
_cell.length_c   1.000
_cell.angle_alpha   90.00
_cell.angle_beta   90.00
_cell.angle_gamma   90.00
#
_symmetry.space_group_name_H-M   'P 1'
#
loop_
_entity.id
_entity.type
_entity.pdbx_description
1 polymer ?
#
loop_
_entity_poly.entity_id
_entity_poly.type
_entity_poly.pdbx_seq_one_letter_code
_entity_poly.pdbx_strand_id
1 'polypeptide(L)'
;MSFPLAQRSDSPLPAAIPKGNVRGLRAALADPWRKPLLRVLLELAEAAVRTRGIPRYYLKHLLYRRDAVNWRDYLTPRERRRISSFIRDRSRIPFLQNKLLFHYHFRDADVRLPACLGYSVGPLFFSDEGPRLLNSPDDLLRLGEALLSRTGFAGVFAKPIGGAHGERCFKLDSASLQPERIENYYSDVCSGSFVFEEALVQHALLSSIYPHSVNTLRFIT
;
A
#
# COMPACT_ATOMS: atom_id res chain seq x y z
N MET A 1 13.82 -0.72 26.92
CA MET A 1 13.39 0.68 26.83
C MET A 1 11.90 0.70 26.51
N SER A 2 11.07 0.93 27.52
CA SER A 2 9.62 0.85 27.42
C SER A 2 9.07 2.19 26.92
N PHE A 3 8.53 2.22 25.71
CA PHE A 3 7.79 3.38 25.23
C PHE A 3 6.40 3.36 25.88
N PRO A 4 5.95 4.47 26.50
CA PRO A 4 4.59 4.55 27.00
C PRO A 4 3.63 4.52 25.80
N LEU A 5 2.81 3.47 25.72
CA LEU A 5 1.67 3.43 24.81
C LEU A 5 0.69 4.51 25.24
N ALA A 6 0.69 5.64 24.53
CA ALA A 6 -0.38 6.62 24.65
C ALA A 6 -1.70 5.92 24.35
N GLN A 7 -2.56 5.78 25.35
CA GLN A 7 -3.93 5.31 25.20
C GLN A 7 -4.63 6.26 24.21
N ARG A 8 -4.83 5.79 22.97
CA ARG A 8 -5.69 6.48 22.02
C ARG A 8 -7.12 6.29 22.52
N SER A 9 -7.77 7.39 22.86
CA SER A 9 -9.21 7.42 23.14
C SER A 9 -9.98 6.79 21.99
N ASP A 10 -10.99 5.97 22.32
CA ASP A 10 -11.98 5.37 21.41
C ASP A 10 -12.79 6.45 20.70
N SER A 11 -12.14 7.11 19.75
CA SER A 11 -12.68 8.24 19.01
C SER A 11 -13.15 7.70 17.67
N PRO A 12 -14.39 7.96 17.24
CA PRO A 12 -14.85 7.54 15.93
C PRO A 12 -13.92 8.09 14.84
N LEU A 13 -13.56 7.24 13.87
CA LEU A 13 -12.74 7.63 12.72
C LEU A 13 -13.41 8.84 12.04
N PRO A 14 -12.69 9.97 11.87
CA PRO A 14 -13.31 11.20 11.39
C PRO A 14 -13.74 11.05 9.93
N ALA A 15 -14.93 11.56 9.62
CA ALA A 15 -15.41 11.71 8.26
C ALA A 15 -14.41 12.53 7.42
N ALA A 16 -14.11 12.05 6.21
CA ALA A 16 -13.19 12.73 5.31
C ALA A 16 -13.69 14.15 5.00
N ILE A 17 -12.84 15.16 5.19
CA ILE A 17 -13.19 16.55 4.84
C ILE A 17 -13.46 16.63 3.33
N PRO A 18 -14.60 17.19 2.90
CA PRO A 18 -14.94 17.34 1.48
C PRO A 18 -13.92 18.22 0.73
N LYS A 19 -13.63 17.84 -0.52
CA LYS A 19 -12.71 18.58 -1.41
C LYS A 19 -13.25 19.99 -1.69
N GLY A 20 -12.46 21.04 -1.40
CA GLY A 20 -12.76 22.44 -1.74
C GLY A 20 -12.38 23.44 -0.64
N ASN A 21 -11.93 24.66 -1.01
CA ASN A 21 -11.35 25.64 -0.07
C ASN A 21 -12.38 26.11 0.99
N VAL A 22 -13.60 26.44 0.56
CA VAL A 22 -14.66 26.95 1.46
C VAL A 22 -15.26 25.81 2.29
N ARG A 23 -15.44 24.64 1.68
CA ARG A 23 -15.99 23.45 2.35
C ARG A 23 -15.05 22.91 3.43
N GLY A 24 -13.73 22.89 3.15
CA GLY A 24 -12.73 22.45 4.11
C GLY A 24 -12.58 23.39 5.30
N LEU A 25 -12.65 24.70 5.08
CA LEU A 25 -12.61 25.68 6.16
C LEU A 25 -13.89 25.59 7.02
N ARG A 26 -15.07 25.49 6.39
CA ARG A 26 -16.34 25.32 7.12
C ARG A 26 -16.35 24.05 7.95
N ALA A 27 -15.84 22.94 7.41
CA ALA A 27 -15.71 21.68 8.14
C ALA A 27 -14.76 21.83 9.34
N ALA A 28 -13.61 22.47 9.17
CA ALA A 28 -12.64 22.70 10.26
C ALA A 28 -13.20 23.62 11.36
N LEU A 29 -14.03 24.61 11.00
CA LEU A 29 -14.69 25.50 11.94
C LEU A 29 -15.86 24.84 12.68
N ALA A 30 -16.53 23.88 12.06
CA ALA A 30 -17.60 23.09 12.68
C ALA A 30 -17.06 21.92 13.54
N ASP A 31 -15.81 21.53 13.36
CA ASP A 31 -15.18 20.42 14.07
C ASP A 31 -15.09 20.70 15.59
N PRO A 32 -15.72 19.88 16.46
CA PRO A 32 -15.64 20.03 17.92
C PRO A 32 -14.22 19.85 18.47
N TRP A 33 -13.37 19.09 17.78
CA TRP A 33 -12.02 18.72 18.22
C TRP A 33 -10.94 19.71 17.77
N ARG A 34 -11.34 20.86 17.23
CA ARG A 34 -10.41 21.92 16.83
C ARG A 34 -9.72 22.58 18.02
N LYS A 35 -8.54 23.13 17.76
CA LYS A 35 -7.86 24.10 18.62
C LYS A 35 -8.74 25.36 18.78
N PRO A 36 -8.49 26.19 19.81
CA PRO A 36 -9.16 27.48 19.93
C PRO A 36 -9.09 28.28 18.63
N LEU A 37 -10.19 28.92 18.24
CA LEU A 37 -10.34 29.52 16.91
C LEU A 37 -9.23 30.53 16.60
N LEU A 38 -8.86 31.37 17.57
CA LEU A 38 -7.78 32.34 17.43
C LEU A 38 -6.46 31.65 17.08
N ARG A 39 -6.14 30.53 17.74
CA ARG A 39 -4.96 29.72 17.44
C ARG A 39 -5.03 29.16 16.03
N VAL A 40 -6.17 28.61 15.61
CA VAL A 40 -6.35 28.10 14.23
C VAL A 40 -6.16 29.21 13.19
N LEU A 41 -6.69 30.40 13.42
CA LEU A 41 -6.54 31.54 12.52
C LEU A 41 -5.10 32.05 12.43
N LEU A 42 -4.40 32.14 13.57
CA LEU A 42 -2.98 32.52 13.62
C LEU A 42 -2.10 31.48 12.92
N GLU A 43 -2.32 30.18 13.18
CA GLU A 43 -1.60 29.09 12.52
C GLU A 43 -1.87 29.09 11.01
N LEU A 44 -3.10 29.35 10.56
CA LEU A 44 -3.44 29.51 9.14
C LEU A 44 -2.75 30.72 8.51
N ALA A 45 -2.72 31.87 9.19
CA ALA A 45 -2.07 33.07 8.69
C ALA A 45 -0.56 32.85 8.53
N GLU A 46 0.08 32.27 9.55
CA GLU A 46 1.50 31.94 9.51
C GLU A 46 1.82 30.91 8.41
N ALA A 47 1.01 29.85 8.30
CA ALA A 47 1.15 28.86 7.24
C ALA A 47 0.97 29.46 5.84
N ALA A 48 0.08 30.45 5.70
CA ALA A 48 -0.13 31.18 4.45
C ALA A 48 1.08 32.03 4.06
N VAL A 49 1.68 32.74 5.03
CA VAL A 49 2.91 33.50 4.84
C VAL A 49 4.05 32.56 4.43
N ARG A 50 4.27 31.46 5.17
CA ARG A 50 5.33 30.47 4.90
C ARG A 50 5.19 29.85 3.51
N THR A 51 3.97 29.52 3.08
CA THR A 51 3.74 28.86 1.78
C THR A 51 3.50 29.84 0.63
N ARG A 52 3.42 31.15 0.89
CA ARG A 52 3.03 32.19 -0.08
C ARG A 52 1.75 31.80 -0.84
N GLY A 53 0.71 31.41 -0.09
CA GLY A 53 -0.55 30.95 -0.67
C GLY A 53 -1.48 30.32 0.36
N ILE A 54 -2.62 29.79 -0.10
CA ILE A 54 -3.61 29.17 0.81
C ILE A 54 -3.02 27.84 1.36
N PRO A 55 -2.90 27.67 2.69
CA PRO A 55 -2.28 26.50 3.31
C PRO A 55 -3.24 25.29 3.29
N ARG A 56 -3.53 24.76 2.10
CA ARG A 56 -4.46 23.63 1.91
C ARG A 56 -4.01 22.37 2.66
N TYR A 57 -2.70 22.19 2.82
CA TYR A 57 -2.13 21.05 3.54
C TYR A 57 -2.55 21.06 5.01
N TYR A 58 -2.64 22.24 5.63
CA TYR A 58 -3.04 22.39 7.03
C TYR A 58 -4.46 21.87 7.27
N LEU A 59 -5.41 22.24 6.41
CA LEU A 59 -6.78 21.73 6.48
C LEU A 59 -6.88 20.25 6.07
N LYS A 60 -6.21 19.86 4.99
CA LYS A 60 -6.26 18.49 4.45
C LYS A 60 -5.72 17.45 5.44
N HIS A 61 -4.68 17.81 6.19
CA HIS A 61 -4.04 16.93 7.17
C HIS A 61 -4.58 17.13 8.60
N LEU A 62 -5.71 17.84 8.75
CA LEU A 62 -6.38 18.06 10.05
C LEU A 62 -5.49 18.74 11.10
N LEU A 63 -4.50 19.55 10.69
CA LEU A 63 -3.51 20.15 11.60
C LEU A 63 -4.11 21.19 12.57
N TYR A 64 -5.37 21.56 12.35
CA TYR A 64 -6.14 22.43 13.23
C TYR A 64 -6.72 21.73 14.46
N ARG A 65 -6.67 20.38 14.53
CA ARG A 65 -7.17 19.60 15.66
C ARG A 65 -6.18 19.60 16.83
N ARG A 66 -6.69 19.33 18.04
CA ARG A 66 -5.91 19.41 19.29
C ARG A 66 -4.82 18.34 19.44
N ASP A 67 -4.96 17.22 18.73
CA ASP A 67 -3.98 16.13 18.66
C ASP A 67 -2.74 16.49 17.83
N ALA A 68 -2.85 17.45 16.91
CA ALA A 68 -1.72 17.99 16.17
C ALA A 68 -0.96 19.05 17.01
N VAL A 69 0.03 18.58 17.78
CA VAL A 69 0.81 19.41 18.73
C VAL A 69 1.50 20.58 18.01
N ASN A 70 2.25 20.31 16.94
CA ASN A 70 2.99 21.30 16.17
C ASN A 70 2.78 21.11 14.67
N TRP A 71 2.11 22.06 14.03
CA TRP A 71 1.82 21.99 12.60
C TRP A 71 3.07 22.24 11.73
N ARG A 72 4.14 22.84 12.28
CA ARG A 72 5.36 23.18 11.53
C ARG A 72 6.22 21.96 11.21
N ASP A 73 6.05 20.87 11.96
CA ASP A 73 6.75 19.59 11.76
C ASP A 73 6.27 18.87 10.49
N TYR A 74 5.16 19.33 9.90
CA TYR A 74 4.60 18.76 8.68
C TYR A 74 5.20 19.42 7.44
N LEU A 75 5.63 18.58 6.50
CA LEU A 75 6.16 19.04 5.22
C LEU A 75 5.08 19.70 4.36
N THR A 76 5.39 20.89 3.86
CA THR A 76 4.55 21.56 2.87
C THR A 76 4.61 20.83 1.52
N PRO A 77 3.60 20.96 0.63
CA PRO A 77 3.63 20.35 -0.70
C PRO A 77 4.81 20.79 -1.57
N ARG A 78 5.42 21.96 -1.29
CA ARG A 78 6.62 22.44 -1.97
C ARG A 78 7.86 21.72 -1.45
N GLU A 79 8.05 21.68 -0.13
CA GLU A 79 9.17 20.95 0.51
C GLU A 79 9.12 19.46 0.15
N ARG A 80 7.96 18.82 0.25
CA ARG A 80 7.79 17.42 -0.16
C ARG A 80 8.19 17.19 -1.62
N ARG A 81 7.78 18.09 -2.53
CA ARG A 81 8.17 17.99 -3.96
C ARG A 81 9.68 18.14 -4.14
N ARG A 82 10.30 19.10 -3.46
CA ARG A 82 11.76 19.33 -3.52
C ARG A 82 12.55 18.13 -3.01
N ILE A 83 12.17 17.59 -1.85
CA ILE A 83 12.77 16.38 -1.27
C ILE A 83 12.56 15.20 -2.23
N SER A 84 11.32 15.01 -2.72
CA SER A 84 11.01 13.93 -3.66
C SER A 84 11.80 14.05 -4.97
N SER A 85 12.02 15.26 -5.50
CA SER A 85 12.81 15.45 -6.72
C SER A 85 14.30 15.20 -6.49
N PHE A 86 14.80 15.45 -5.28
CA PHE A 86 16.19 15.24 -4.92
C PHE A 86 16.51 13.75 -4.67
N ILE A 87 15.64 13.05 -3.93
CA ILE A 87 15.84 11.63 -3.58
C ILE A 87 15.59 10.70 -4.78
N ARG A 88 14.74 11.13 -5.73
CA ARG A 88 14.31 10.27 -6.83
C ARG A 88 15.36 10.26 -7.95
N ASP A 89 16.34 9.37 -7.82
CA ASP A 89 17.16 8.93 -8.94
C ASP A 89 16.24 8.31 -10.00
N ARG A 90 16.06 9.03 -11.12
CA ARG A 90 15.13 8.63 -12.17
C ARG A 90 15.53 7.33 -12.84
N SER A 91 16.82 6.99 -12.83
CA SER A 91 17.33 5.74 -13.39
C SER A 91 16.82 4.51 -12.64
N ARG A 92 16.54 4.65 -11.33
CA ARG A 92 16.09 3.56 -10.45
C ARG A 92 14.56 3.37 -10.45
N ILE A 93 13.80 4.31 -11.00
CA ILE A 93 12.33 4.25 -10.99
C ILE A 93 11.81 3.00 -11.74
N PRO A 94 12.23 2.71 -12.99
CA PRO A 94 11.71 1.55 -13.72
C PRO A 94 12.00 0.24 -12.98
N PHE A 95 13.18 0.18 -12.37
CA PHE A 95 13.64 -0.92 -11.55
C PHE A 95 12.73 -1.13 -10.31
N LEU A 96 12.42 -0.07 -9.56
CA LEU A 96 11.55 -0.15 -8.37
C LEU A 96 10.06 -0.38 -8.71
N GLN A 97 9.62 -0.03 -9.91
CA GLN A 97 8.24 -0.22 -10.36
C GLN A 97 7.97 -1.61 -10.90
N ASN A 98 9.02 -2.34 -11.27
CA ASN A 98 8.93 -3.72 -11.73
C ASN A 98 9.18 -4.67 -10.56
N LYS A 99 8.13 -5.34 -10.08
CA LYS A 99 8.19 -6.21 -8.90
C LYS A 99 9.15 -7.38 -9.06
N LEU A 100 9.31 -7.90 -10.29
CA LEU A 100 10.23 -8.99 -10.58
C LEU A 100 11.69 -8.52 -10.49
N LEU A 101 12.02 -7.39 -11.13
CA LEU A 101 13.35 -6.79 -11.01
C LEU A 101 13.67 -6.41 -9.56
N PHE A 102 12.70 -5.80 -8.87
CA PHE A 102 12.78 -5.49 -7.45
C PHE A 102 13.18 -6.72 -6.64
N HIS A 103 12.47 -7.84 -6.84
CA HIS A 103 12.77 -9.10 -6.16
C HIS A 103 14.21 -9.55 -6.41
N TYR A 104 14.64 -9.65 -7.67
CA TYR A 104 15.98 -10.16 -8.00
C TYR A 104 17.13 -9.30 -7.45
N HIS A 105 16.98 -7.98 -7.44
CA HIS A 105 18.04 -7.11 -6.92
C HIS A 105 18.18 -7.17 -5.40
N PHE A 106 17.07 -7.33 -4.69
CA PHE A 106 17.06 -7.35 -3.22
C PHE A 106 17.10 -8.76 -2.66
N ARG A 107 17.02 -9.81 -3.50
CA ARG A 107 17.13 -11.21 -3.09
C ARG A 107 18.43 -11.49 -2.34
N ASP A 108 19.53 -10.92 -2.84
CA ASP A 108 20.87 -11.13 -2.28
C ASP A 108 21.24 -10.03 -1.26
N ALA A 109 20.32 -9.09 -0.98
CA ALA A 109 20.47 -8.12 0.09
C ALA A 109 19.94 -8.70 1.42
N ASP A 110 20.35 -8.13 2.55
CA ASP A 110 19.82 -8.51 3.88
C ASP A 110 18.41 -7.93 4.12
N VAL A 111 17.52 -8.14 3.15
CA VAL A 111 16.12 -7.71 3.17
C VAL A 111 15.24 -8.95 3.06
N ARG A 112 14.36 -9.15 4.04
CA ARG A 112 13.40 -10.26 4.01
C ARG A 112 12.32 -9.97 2.95
N LEU A 113 12.28 -10.80 1.92
CA LEU A 113 11.27 -10.76 0.85
C LEU A 113 10.42 -12.03 0.89
N PRO A 114 9.14 -11.97 0.45
CA PRO A 114 8.38 -13.17 0.15
C PRO A 114 9.11 -14.00 -0.92
N ALA A 115 9.10 -15.33 -0.80
CA ALA A 115 9.71 -16.17 -1.82
C ALA A 115 8.97 -16.02 -3.15
N CYS A 116 9.72 -15.75 -4.23
CA CYS A 116 9.19 -15.76 -5.58
C CYS A 116 9.15 -17.21 -6.07
N LEU A 117 7.95 -17.69 -6.39
CA LEU A 117 7.72 -19.06 -6.87
C LEU A 117 7.83 -19.16 -8.40
N GLY A 118 7.69 -18.02 -9.07
CA GLY A 118 7.76 -17.90 -10.52
C GLY A 118 7.09 -16.62 -11.02
N TYR A 119 7.10 -16.43 -12.32
CA TYR A 119 6.44 -15.30 -12.97
C TYR A 119 5.85 -15.71 -14.32
N SER A 120 4.85 -14.97 -14.80
CA SER A 120 4.30 -15.17 -16.14
C SER A 120 4.50 -13.94 -17.02
N VAL A 121 4.62 -14.20 -18.32
CA VAL A 121 4.51 -13.20 -19.39
C VAL A 121 3.50 -13.74 -20.38
N GLY A 122 2.27 -13.23 -20.31
CA GLY A 122 1.12 -13.79 -20.99
C GLY A 122 0.88 -15.25 -20.55
N PRO A 123 0.63 -16.18 -21.49
CA PRO A 123 0.38 -17.58 -21.17
C PRO A 123 1.64 -18.35 -20.77
N LEU A 124 2.84 -17.78 -20.87
CA LEU A 124 4.08 -18.46 -20.55
C LEU A 124 4.46 -18.20 -19.09
N PHE A 125 4.53 -19.25 -18.30
CA PHE A 125 4.98 -19.23 -16.91
C PHE A 125 6.43 -19.69 -16.80
N PHE A 126 7.22 -19.05 -15.94
CA PHE A 126 8.63 -19.32 -15.70
C PHE A 126 8.86 -19.60 -14.22
N SER A 127 9.60 -20.67 -13.94
CA SER A 127 10.03 -21.04 -12.59
C SER A 127 11.39 -21.74 -12.64
N ASP A 128 11.90 -22.15 -11.49
CA ASP A 128 13.15 -22.92 -11.40
C ASP A 128 13.08 -24.28 -12.12
N GLU A 129 11.87 -24.84 -12.30
CA GLU A 129 11.63 -26.08 -13.04
C GLU A 129 11.63 -25.87 -14.57
N GLY A 130 11.72 -24.61 -15.01
CA GLY A 130 11.71 -24.21 -16.41
C GLY A 130 10.39 -23.54 -16.84
N PRO A 131 10.28 -23.23 -18.15
CA PRO A 131 9.10 -22.58 -18.71
C PRO A 131 7.95 -23.58 -18.94
N ARG A 132 6.72 -23.15 -18.67
CA ARG A 132 5.48 -23.90 -18.89
C ARG A 132 4.45 -23.03 -19.60
N LEU A 133 3.88 -23.53 -20.68
CA LEU A 133 2.79 -22.86 -21.39
C LEU A 133 1.44 -23.18 -20.74
N LEU A 134 0.63 -22.16 -20.48
CA LEU A 134 -0.73 -22.26 -19.97
C LEU A 134 -1.69 -22.11 -21.17
N ASN A 135 -2.29 -23.22 -21.60
CA ASN A 135 -3.20 -23.23 -22.76
C ASN A 135 -4.68 -23.18 -22.36
N SER A 136 -4.99 -23.47 -21.10
CA SER A 136 -6.35 -23.46 -20.58
C SER A 136 -6.43 -23.00 -19.11
N PRO A 137 -7.62 -22.62 -18.63
CA PRO A 137 -7.87 -22.41 -17.21
C PRO A 137 -7.45 -23.60 -16.34
N ASP A 138 -7.62 -24.83 -16.81
CA ASP A 138 -7.18 -26.04 -16.09
C ASP A 138 -5.67 -26.12 -15.92
N ASP A 139 -4.88 -25.58 -16.85
CA ASP A 139 -3.43 -25.48 -16.68
C ASP A 139 -3.07 -24.53 -15.55
N LEU A 140 -3.79 -23.41 -15.42
CA LEU A 140 -3.61 -22.49 -14.31
C LEU A 140 -4.07 -23.09 -12.97
N LEU A 141 -5.15 -23.87 -12.96
CA LEU A 141 -5.59 -24.63 -11.78
C LEU A 141 -4.48 -25.57 -11.31
N ARG A 142 -3.96 -26.43 -12.21
CA ARG A 142 -2.87 -27.37 -11.92
C ARG A 142 -1.60 -26.65 -11.49
N LEU A 143 -1.29 -25.51 -12.10
CA LEU A 143 -0.17 -24.68 -11.66
C LEU A 143 -0.40 -24.17 -10.23
N GLY A 144 -1.58 -23.62 -9.94
CA GLY A 144 -1.95 -23.12 -8.62
C GLY A 144 -1.84 -24.19 -7.54
N GLU A 145 -2.34 -25.40 -7.82
CA GLU A 145 -2.21 -26.56 -6.93
C GLU A 145 -0.75 -26.92 -6.66
N ALA A 146 0.07 -27.03 -7.72
CA ALA A 146 1.50 -27.32 -7.59
C ALA A 146 2.24 -26.26 -6.76
N LEU A 147 1.93 -24.98 -6.99
CA LEU A 147 2.51 -23.88 -6.23
C LEU A 147 2.05 -23.91 -4.75
N LEU A 148 0.79 -24.23 -4.47
CA LEU A 148 0.30 -24.37 -3.10
C LEU A 148 0.94 -25.53 -2.36
N SER A 149 1.15 -26.66 -3.02
CA SER A 149 1.83 -27.81 -2.41
C SER A 149 3.27 -27.45 -2.01
N ARG A 150 3.96 -26.61 -2.79
CA ARG A 150 5.33 -26.14 -2.48
C ARG A 150 5.38 -25.22 -1.27
N THR A 151 4.34 -24.44 -1.02
CA THR A 151 4.29 -23.46 0.09
C THR A 151 3.67 -24.01 1.37
N GLY A 152 3.41 -25.32 1.45
CA GLY A 152 2.70 -25.92 2.57
C GLY A 152 1.27 -25.37 2.72
N PHE A 153 0.62 -25.01 1.61
CA PHE A 153 -0.75 -24.49 1.52
C PHE A 153 -0.98 -23.12 2.19
N ALA A 154 0.08 -22.34 2.45
CA ALA A 154 -0.04 -20.99 3.03
C ALA A 154 -0.75 -19.98 2.10
N GLY A 155 -0.93 -20.33 0.83
CA GLY A 155 -1.50 -19.46 -0.20
C GLY A 155 -0.40 -18.91 -1.12
N VAL A 156 -0.78 -18.59 -2.35
CA VAL A 156 0.10 -17.97 -3.34
C VAL A 156 -0.54 -16.65 -3.77
N PHE A 157 0.22 -15.58 -3.80
CA PHE A 157 -0.26 -14.27 -4.18
C PHE A 157 0.29 -13.89 -5.56
N ALA A 158 -0.59 -13.67 -6.51
CA ALA A 158 -0.26 -13.23 -7.85
C ALA A 158 -0.42 -11.70 -7.95
N LYS A 159 0.64 -11.02 -8.42
CA LYS A 159 0.67 -9.56 -8.58
C LYS A 159 1.10 -9.22 -10.00
N PRO A 160 0.47 -8.27 -10.68
CA PRO A 160 1.03 -7.73 -11.91
C PRO A 160 2.45 -7.22 -11.66
N ILE A 161 3.39 -7.52 -12.58
CA ILE A 161 4.80 -7.11 -12.45
C ILE A 161 4.91 -5.58 -12.35
N GLY A 162 4.16 -4.86 -13.19
CA GLY A 162 3.97 -3.41 -13.10
C GLY A 162 2.68 -3.03 -12.35
N GLY A 163 2.43 -1.73 -12.19
CA GLY A 163 1.16 -1.23 -11.63
C GLY A 163 1.14 -1.05 -10.11
N ALA A 164 0.04 -0.46 -9.62
CA ALA A 164 -0.13 0.00 -8.25
C ALA A 164 -1.54 -0.29 -7.71
N HIS A 165 -1.77 0.01 -6.43
CA HIS A 165 -3.09 -0.03 -5.79
C HIS A 165 -3.77 -1.40 -5.67
N GLY A 166 -3.02 -2.49 -5.86
CA GLY A 166 -3.58 -3.86 -5.76
C GLY A 166 -4.49 -4.24 -6.92
N GLU A 167 -4.49 -3.44 -7.99
CA GLU A 167 -5.27 -3.71 -9.20
C GLU A 167 -4.83 -5.04 -9.82
N ARG A 168 -5.79 -5.90 -10.17
CA ARG A 168 -5.59 -7.24 -10.75
C ARG A 168 -4.74 -8.19 -9.89
N CYS A 169 -4.46 -7.86 -8.64
CA CYS A 169 -3.85 -8.82 -7.72
C CYS A 169 -4.90 -9.85 -7.29
N PHE A 170 -4.49 -11.11 -7.17
CA PHE A 170 -5.35 -12.17 -6.65
C PHE A 170 -4.56 -13.16 -5.80
N LYS A 171 -5.27 -13.88 -4.95
CA LYS A 171 -4.70 -14.94 -4.11
C LYS A 171 -5.21 -16.28 -4.61
N LEU A 172 -4.30 -17.23 -4.76
CA LEU A 172 -4.57 -18.64 -4.94
C LEU A 172 -4.51 -19.31 -3.56
N ASP A 173 -5.59 -19.92 -3.14
CA ASP A 173 -5.71 -20.81 -1.98
C ASP A 173 -6.81 -21.84 -2.26
N SER A 174 -7.00 -22.79 -1.35
CA SER A 174 -8.01 -23.85 -1.50
C SER A 174 -9.43 -23.31 -1.71
N ALA A 175 -9.74 -22.11 -1.22
CA ALA A 175 -11.05 -21.49 -1.40
C ALA A 175 -11.18 -20.74 -2.75
N SER A 176 -10.07 -20.29 -3.34
CA SER A 176 -10.07 -19.56 -4.60
C SER A 176 -9.88 -20.43 -5.84
N LEU A 177 -9.40 -21.67 -5.69
CA LEU A 177 -9.27 -22.66 -6.77
C LEU A 177 -10.64 -23.26 -7.16
N GLN A 178 -11.59 -22.39 -7.49
CA GLN A 178 -12.90 -22.75 -8.02
C GLN A 178 -12.93 -22.43 -9.52
N PRO A 179 -13.60 -23.25 -10.37
CA PRO A 179 -13.56 -23.10 -11.82
C PRO A 179 -13.85 -21.68 -12.32
N GLU A 180 -14.89 -21.03 -11.78
CA GLU A 180 -15.33 -19.71 -12.23
C GLU A 180 -14.32 -18.60 -11.92
N ARG A 181 -13.56 -18.74 -10.82
CA ARG A 181 -12.51 -17.79 -10.46
C ARG A 181 -11.26 -18.00 -11.29
N ILE A 182 -10.94 -19.26 -11.56
CA ILE A 182 -9.76 -19.63 -12.33
C ILE A 182 -9.86 -19.15 -13.77
N GLU A 183 -11.04 -19.18 -14.39
CA GLU A 183 -11.24 -18.58 -15.72
C GLU A 183 -10.88 -17.09 -15.75
N ASN A 184 -11.34 -16.33 -14.75
CA ASN A 184 -11.03 -14.90 -14.64
C ASN A 184 -9.52 -14.67 -14.42
N TYR A 185 -8.90 -15.44 -13.51
CA TYR A 185 -7.46 -15.36 -13.26
C TYR A 185 -6.64 -15.76 -14.48
N TYR A 186 -7.09 -16.76 -15.25
CA TYR A 186 -6.46 -17.18 -16.48
C TYR A 186 -6.49 -16.08 -17.54
N SER A 187 -7.65 -15.46 -17.75
CA SER A 187 -7.78 -14.30 -18.64
C SER A 187 -6.84 -13.15 -18.23
N ASP A 188 -6.74 -12.88 -16.93
CA ASP A 188 -5.81 -11.88 -16.40
C ASP A 188 -4.35 -12.23 -16.67
N VAL A 189 -3.94 -13.45 -16.33
CA VAL A 189 -2.57 -13.95 -16.51
C VAL A 189 -2.16 -13.93 -17.98
N CYS A 190 -3.02 -14.41 -18.89
CA CYS A 190 -2.76 -14.46 -20.33
C CYS A 190 -2.67 -13.07 -20.98
N SER A 191 -3.39 -12.08 -20.45
CA SER A 191 -3.38 -10.70 -20.96
C SER A 191 -2.32 -9.81 -20.31
N GLY A 192 -1.56 -10.32 -19.34
CA GLY A 192 -0.66 -9.52 -18.52
C GLY A 192 0.67 -10.19 -18.22
N SER A 193 1.35 -9.70 -17.19
CA SER A 193 2.56 -10.32 -16.68
C SER A 193 2.52 -10.26 -15.17
N PHE A 194 2.72 -11.40 -14.52
CA PHE A 194 2.49 -11.56 -13.08
C PHE A 194 3.73 -12.14 -12.41
N VAL A 195 3.95 -11.76 -11.16
CA VAL A 195 4.83 -12.48 -10.24
C VAL A 195 3.95 -13.28 -9.27
N PHE A 196 4.34 -14.51 -9.00
CA PHE A 196 3.69 -15.42 -8.07
C PHE A 196 4.60 -15.58 -6.85
N GLU A 197 4.12 -15.15 -5.70
CA GLU A 197 4.88 -15.12 -4.45
C GLU A 197 4.16 -15.92 -3.35
N GLU A 198 4.90 -16.37 -2.35
CA GLU A 198 4.28 -16.89 -1.12
C GLU A 198 3.38 -15.84 -0.46
N ALA A 199 2.21 -16.28 0.01
CA ALA A 199 1.34 -15.42 0.79
C ALA A 199 2.00 -15.10 2.15
N LEU A 200 1.98 -13.82 2.52
CA LEU A 200 2.52 -13.39 3.81
C LEU A 200 1.65 -13.89 4.96
N VAL A 201 2.27 -14.60 5.90
CA VAL A 201 1.63 -14.97 7.16
C VAL A 201 1.67 -13.78 8.12
N GLN A 202 0.49 -13.30 8.50
CA GLN A 202 0.36 -12.21 9.45
C GLN A 202 0.74 -12.67 10.87
N HIS A 203 1.46 -11.82 11.60
CA HIS A 203 1.78 -12.05 13.01
C HIS A 203 0.51 -12.26 13.85
N ALA A 204 0.52 -13.24 14.76
CA ALA A 204 -0.67 -13.66 15.52
C ALA A 204 -1.39 -12.51 16.25
N LEU A 205 -0.63 -11.61 16.90
CA LEU A 205 -1.19 -10.44 17.58
C LEU A 205 -1.92 -9.44 16.66
N LEU A 206 -1.49 -9.30 15.40
CA LEU A 206 -2.19 -8.44 14.44
C LEU A 206 -3.40 -9.17 13.86
N SER A 207 -3.28 -10.50 13.68
CA SER A 207 -4.38 -11.35 13.23
C SER A 207 -5.55 -11.36 14.22
N SER A 208 -5.28 -11.29 15.53
CA SER A 208 -6.34 -11.19 16.55
C SER A 208 -7.13 -9.87 16.49
N ILE A 209 -6.56 -8.82 15.89
CA ILE A 209 -7.27 -7.55 15.65
C ILE A 209 -8.10 -7.65 14.38
N TYR A 210 -7.50 -8.13 13.28
CA TYR A 210 -8.20 -8.35 12.02
C TYR A 210 -7.51 -9.42 11.16
N PRO A 211 -8.09 -10.64 11.06
CA PRO A 211 -7.44 -11.77 10.42
C PRO A 211 -7.58 -11.79 8.89
N HIS A 212 -8.50 -10.99 8.34
CA HIS A 212 -8.85 -11.04 6.91
C HIS A 212 -7.94 -10.21 6.01
N SER A 213 -6.96 -9.49 6.57
CA SER A 213 -5.94 -8.78 5.79
C SER A 213 -4.59 -8.78 6.49
N VAL A 214 -3.51 -8.64 5.73
CA VAL A 214 -2.18 -8.39 6.28
C VAL A 214 -2.12 -6.92 6.69
N ASN A 215 -2.23 -6.66 7.99
CA ASN A 215 -2.11 -5.33 8.53
C ASN A 215 -0.66 -4.85 8.41
N THR A 216 -0.50 -3.66 7.84
CA THR A 216 0.80 -2.99 7.77
C THR A 216 0.87 -1.92 8.85
N LEU A 217 1.93 -1.95 9.65
CA LEU A 217 2.26 -0.82 10.52
C LEU A 217 2.98 0.22 9.66
N ARG A 218 2.28 1.31 9.35
CA ARG A 218 2.90 2.45 8.68
C ARG A 218 3.56 3.33 9.73
N PHE A 219 4.88 3.25 9.83
CA PHE A 219 5.66 4.24 10.57
C PHE A 219 5.51 5.60 9.88
N ILE A 220 4.96 6.56 10.62
CA ILE A 220 4.97 7.96 10.24
C ILE A 220 6.04 8.58 11.13
N THR A 221 7.24 8.72 10.56
CA THR A 221 8.34 9.49 11.14
C THR A 221 8.21 10.95 10.73
#